data_AF-A0A2E8RC34-F1
#
_entry.id   AF-A0A2E8RC34-F1
#
_cell.length_a   1.000
_cell.length_b   1.000
_cell.length_c   1.000
_cell.angle_alpha   90.00
_cell.angle_beta   90.00
_cell.angle_gamma   90.00
#
_symmetry.space_group_name_H-M   'P 1'
#
loop_
_entity.id
_entity.type
_entity.pdbx_description
1 polymer ?
#
loop_
_entity_poly.entity_id
_entity_poly.type
_entity_poly.pdbx_seq_one_letter_code
_entity_poly.pdbx_strand_id
1 'polypeptide(L)' 'MQLTRGLVFGLVSLLPAFMAAALSWFILGGTSGDDWENWMIGPCYLIPGLIVGGSLFLGLRDEGEVKQ' A
#
# COMPACT_ATOMS: atom_id res chain seq x y z
N MET A 1 -12.71 16.69 9.34
CA MET A 1 -12.03 16.88 8.04
C MET A 1 -10.84 15.93 7.86
N GLN A 2 -10.03 15.64 8.90
CA GLN A 2 -8.94 14.65 8.81
C GLN A 2 -9.38 13.25 8.41
N LEU A 3 -10.46 12.72 9.03
CA LEU A 3 -10.91 11.35 8.75
C LEU A 3 -11.22 11.18 7.26
N THR A 4 -11.92 12.16 6.68
CA THR A 4 -12.25 12.21 5.26
C THR A 4 -11.01 12.31 4.39
N ARG A 5 -10.02 13.13 4.77
CA ARG A 5 -8.75 13.29 4.05
C ARG A 5 -7.91 12.00 4.08
N GLY A 6 -7.77 11.38 5.24
CA GLY A 6 -7.07 10.10 5.40
C GLY A 6 -7.73 8.99 4.59
N LEU A 7 -9.07 8.95 4.56
CA LEU A 7 -9.83 8.01 3.74
C LEU A 7 -9.57 8.22 2.24
N VAL A 8 -9.59 9.48 1.77
CA VAL A 8 -9.30 9.81 0.37
C VAL A 8 -7.87 9.43 -0.02
N PHE A 9 -6.87 9.72 0.82
CA PHE A 9 -5.49 9.30 0.55
C PHE A 9 -5.32 7.78 0.53
N GLY A 10 -5.95 7.07 1.47
CA GLY A 10 -5.99 5.61 1.47
C GLY A 10 -6.60 5.05 0.17
N LEU A 11 -7.75 5.60 -0.24
CA LEU A 11 -8.51 5.12 -1.40
C LEU A 11 -7.80 5.44 -2.72
N VAL A 12 -7.23 6.63 -2.88
CA VAL A 12 -6.43 6.99 -4.06
C VAL A 12 -5.15 6.16 -4.14
N SER A 13 -4.56 5.80 -3.00
CA SER A 13 -3.35 4.98 -2.96
C SER A 13 -3.55 3.51 -3.36
N LEU A 14 -4.80 3.03 -3.49
CA LEU A 14 -5.07 1.66 -3.94
C LEU A 14 -4.52 1.38 -5.34
N LEU A 15 -4.62 2.35 -6.25
CA LEU A 15 -4.20 2.20 -7.64
C LEU A 15 -2.66 2.05 -7.76
N PRO A 16 -1.82 2.94 -7.15
CA PRO A 16 -0.38 2.74 -7.13
C PRO A 16 0.03 1.54 -6.27
N ALA A 17 -0.71 1.19 -5.21
CA ALA A 17 -0.45 -0.02 -4.43
C ALA A 17 -0.60 -1.30 -5.27
N PHE A 18 -1.60 -1.35 -6.14
CA PHE A 18 -1.83 -2.47 -7.04
C PHE A 18 -0.72 -2.60 -8.10
N MET A 19 -0.25 -1.48 -8.65
CA MET A 19 0.90 -1.50 -9.56
C MET A 19 2.18 -1.95 -8.86
N ALA A 20 2.43 -1.48 -7.63
CA ALA A 20 3.57 -1.91 -6.83
C ALA A 20 3.52 -3.42 -6.50
N ALA A 21 2.33 -3.94 -6.21
CA ALA A 21 2.08 -5.37 -6.02
C ALA A 21 2.52 -6.17 -7.24
N ALA A 22 2.03 -5.78 -8.43
CA ALA A 22 2.35 -6.45 -9.69
C ALA A 22 3.86 -6.40 -9.99
N LEU A 23 4.50 -5.24 -9.80
CA LEU A 23 5.94 -5.10 -9.97
C LEU A 23 6.74 -5.97 -9.00
N SER A 24 6.35 -5.99 -7.72
CA SER A 24 7.01 -6.81 -6.71
C SER A 24 6.89 -8.30 -7.03
N TRP A 25 5.76 -8.75 -7.60
CA TRP A 25 5.56 -10.12 -8.06
C TRP A 25 6.54 -10.51 -9.18
N PHE A 26 6.77 -9.61 -10.15
CA PHE A 26 7.77 -9.83 -11.19
C PHE A 26 9.20 -9.86 -10.64
N ILE A 27 9.54 -8.96 -9.71
CA ILE A 27 10.88 -8.85 -9.11
C ILE A 27 11.19 -10.05 -8.23
N LEU A 28 10.22 -10.52 -7.45
CA LEU A 28 10.38 -11.66 -6.53
C LEU A 28 10.36 -13.00 -7.27
N GLY A 29 10.14 -13.04 -8.59
CA GLY A 29 10.23 -14.28 -9.36
C GLY A 29 9.01 -15.18 -9.17
N GLY A 30 7.82 -14.64 -9.46
CA GLY A 30 6.50 -15.28 -9.34
C GLY A 30 6.23 -16.56 -10.14
N THR A 31 7.28 -17.30 -10.53
CA THR A 31 7.19 -18.60 -11.22
C THR A 31 7.97 -19.72 -10.49
N SER A 32 8.48 -19.46 -9.28
CA SER A 32 9.23 -20.46 -8.50
C SER A 32 8.25 -21.45 -7.87
N GLY A 33 8.24 -22.70 -8.33
CA GLY A 33 7.26 -23.74 -8.02
C GLY A 33 7.25 -24.31 -6.59
N ASP A 34 7.42 -23.45 -5.57
CA ASP A 34 7.25 -23.79 -4.16
C ASP A 34 6.06 -23.02 -3.58
N ASP A 35 5.31 -23.67 -2.67
CA ASP A 35 4.16 -23.19 -1.89
C ASP A 35 3.67 -21.77 -2.27
N TRP A 36 2.86 -21.73 -3.34
CA TRP A 36 2.20 -20.53 -3.88
C TRP A 36 1.63 -19.61 -2.79
N GLU A 37 1.13 -20.20 -1.71
CA GLU A 37 0.49 -19.52 -0.59
C GLU A 37 1.46 -18.63 0.20
N ASN A 38 2.70 -19.08 0.41
CA ASN A 38 3.71 -18.34 1.15
C ASN A 38 4.38 -17.27 0.28
N TRP A 39 4.58 -17.55 -1.01
CA TRP A 39 5.21 -16.61 -1.95
C TRP A 39 4.33 -15.41 -2.30
N MET A 40 3.00 -15.55 -2.20
CA MET A 40 2.06 -14.45 -2.40
C MET A 40 1.96 -13.47 -1.23
N ILE A 41 2.37 -13.86 -0.01
CA ILE A 41 2.27 -12.99 1.18
C ILE A 41 2.96 -11.64 0.97
N GLY A 42 4.16 -11.64 0.38
CA GLY A 42 4.91 -10.42 0.13
C GLY A 42 4.23 -9.49 -0.87
N PRO A 43 4.09 -9.89 -2.15
CA PRO A 43 3.57 -9.03 -3.22
C PRO A 43 2.11 -8.64 -3.03
N CYS A 44 1.27 -9.55 -2.51
CA CYS A 44 -0.18 -9.40 -2.57
C CYS A 44 -0.75 -8.75 -1.31
N TYR A 45 -0.09 -8.90 -0.16
CA TYR A 45 -0.61 -8.46 1.13
C TYR A 45 0.32 -7.45 1.82
N LEU A 46 1.62 -7.75 1.90
CA LEU A 46 2.56 -6.91 2.63
C LEU A 46 2.84 -5.59 1.89
N ILE A 47 3.21 -5.65 0.60
CA ILE A 47 3.50 -4.45 -0.20
C ILE A 47 2.26 -3.52 -0.30
N PRO A 48 1.06 -4.01 -0.67
CA PRO A 48 -0.11 -3.15 -0.82
C PRO A 48 -0.61 -2.64 0.53
N GLY A 49 -0.57 -3.49 1.56
CA GLY A 49 -0.96 -3.14 2.92
C GLY A 49 -0.09 -2.03 3.50
N LEU A 50 1.23 -2.05 3.27
CA LEU A 50 2.12 -0.97 3.71
C LEU A 50 1.87 0.34 2.97
N ILE A 51 1.57 0.30 1.66
CA ILE A 51 1.30 1.50 0.88
C ILE A 51 -0.01 2.15 1.32
N VAL A 52 -1.08 1.36 1.44
CA VAL A 52 -2.41 1.85 1.85
C VAL A 52 -2.43 2.23 3.32
N GLY A 53 -1.81 1.43 4.19
CA GLY A 53 -1.69 1.74 5.62
C GLY A 53 -0.84 2.98 5.86
N GLY A 54 0.27 3.13 5.15
CA GLY A 54 1.15 4.29 5.22
C GLY A 54 0.50 5.57 4.73
N SER A 55 -0.19 5.53 3.59
CA SER A 55 -0.92 6.68 3.04
C SER A 55 -2.06 7.13 3.95
N LEU A 56 -2.80 6.17 4.53
CA LEU A 56 -3.87 6.43 5.48
C LEU A 56 -3.32 6.99 6.80
N PHE A 57 -2.24 6.43 7.32
CA PHE A 57 -1.58 6.92 8.55
C PHE A 57 -1.02 8.33 8.38
N LEU A 58 -0.39 8.62 7.24
CA LEU A 58 0.08 9.98 6.90
C LEU A 58 -1.10 10.95 6.75
N GLY A 59 -2.16 10.54 6.06
CA GLY A 59 -3.37 11.34 5.90
C GLY A 59 -4.08 11.65 7.22
N LEU A 60 -3.97 10.77 8.22
CA LEU A 60 -4.45 10.98 9.58
C LEU A 60 -3.49 11.82 10.44
N ARG A 61 -2.17 11.69 10.26
CA ARG A 61 -1.15 12.40 11.07
C ARG A 61 -1.02 13.90 10.81
N ASP A 62 -1.42 14.38 9.64
CA ASP A 62 -1.09 15.74 9.23
C ASP A 62 -2.06 16.81 9.81
N GLU A 63 -1.84 17.18 11.07
CA GLU A 63 -2.43 18.38 11.74
C GLU A 63 -1.36 19.32 12.32
N GLY A 64 -0.08 19.09 12.06
CA GLY A 64 0.99 20.00 12.45
C GLY A 64 1.63 20.60 11.21
N GLU A 65 1.52 21.92 11.03
CA GLU A 65 2.38 22.73 10.14
C GLU A 65 1.90 23.08 8.71
N VAL A 66 0.60 23.35 8.51
CA VAL A 66 0.24 24.44 7.58
C VAL A 66 -0.44 25.55 8.35
N LYS A 67 0.38 26.35 9.05
CA LYS A 67 0.04 27.74 9.35
C LYS A 67 0.00 28.47 8.01
N GLN A 68 -1.20 28.63 7.44
CA GLN A 68 -1.47 29.76 6.54
C GLN A 68 -1.76 30.99 7.39
#